data_AF-A0A7H8HKT8-F1
#
_entry.id   AF-A0A7H8HKT8-F1
#
_cell.length_a   1.000
_cell.length_b   1.000
_cell.length_c   1.000
_cell.angle_alpha   90.00
_cell.angle_beta   90.00
_cell.angle_gamma   90.00
#
_symmetry.space_group_name_H-M   'P 1'
#
loop_
_entity.id
_entity.type
_entity.pdbx_description
1 polymer ?
#
loop_
_entity_poly.entity_id
_entity_poly.type
_entity_poly.pdbx_seq_one_letter_code
_entity_poly.pdbx_strand_id
1 'polypeptide(L)'
;MTAPTRPVPLARIYRFELVKLFAAWRIRLLVLACWLAPAVFVAAVGEQSSLPVDTLFGRWMNATGWAGPLVMLGFAGTYALPLLTSVVAGDVFAAEDRLGTWRHLLVAVRSTGRLFAAKALASLTVLLVLVAGMAVSATAGGLLTAGNRALVGFDGHLLTPGDAAATVLLAWVSVLAPTLALAAIGLLGSVLWGRSPMGLLLPAVVALAMALAQLLPLPVAVRLALPSYAFIAWNGLFTDPAQLGPLLVAVGVSLAWAVAATALAYRQFVRRDFTNAAHDGTGRRALAALPLVVLFGATAGIVAVATPALGSGITQDKVQQSVATAFAHLYRLQAAQLHRPDVTEAQLAATAACTKGDGLVAPEGPGNDWRCVVTWHLPGLTATGSAIYQLDVTADGRYVADGDGPKEVNGYFQVRTPAGDQPNPLWQFDADVDLLASANPKG
;
A
#
# COMPACT_ATOMS: atom_id res chain seq x y z
N MET A 1 -30.78 -37.36 34.48
CA MET A 1 -30.55 -36.01 33.92
C MET A 1 -29.08 -35.92 33.51
N THR A 2 -28.76 -36.09 32.23
CA THR A 2 -27.41 -35.83 31.72
C THR A 2 -27.20 -34.31 31.70
N ALA A 3 -26.25 -33.82 32.49
CA ALA A 3 -25.88 -32.40 32.46
C ALA A 3 -25.54 -32.01 31.01
N PRO A 4 -26.09 -30.90 30.47
CA PRO A 4 -25.76 -30.48 29.11
C PRO A 4 -24.26 -30.25 29.05
N THR A 5 -23.58 -31.09 28.27
CA THR A 5 -22.12 -31.03 28.11
C THR A 5 -21.77 -29.69 27.50
N ARG A 6 -21.05 -28.85 28.25
CA ARG A 6 -20.69 -27.51 27.80
C ARG A 6 -19.74 -27.59 26.59
N PRO A 7 -19.99 -26.80 25.53
CA PRO A 7 -19.05 -26.70 24.41
C PRO A 7 -17.71 -26.15 24.87
N VAL A 8 -16.63 -26.60 24.23
CA VAL A 8 -15.25 -26.22 24.57
C VAL A 8 -15.08 -24.69 24.49
N PRO A 9 -14.38 -24.05 25.44
CA PRO A 9 -14.15 -22.61 25.42
C PRO A 9 -13.28 -22.18 24.22
N LEU A 10 -13.60 -21.02 23.64
CA LEU A 10 -12.93 -20.49 22.44
C LEU A 10 -11.41 -20.42 22.60
N ALA A 11 -10.93 -19.95 23.75
CA ALA A 11 -9.49 -19.80 24.03
C ALA A 11 -8.70 -21.10 23.88
N ARG A 12 -9.29 -22.25 24.26
CA ARG A 12 -8.62 -23.55 24.15
C ARG A 12 -8.52 -24.00 22.68
N ILE A 13 -9.58 -23.76 21.91
CA ILE A 13 -9.62 -24.06 20.47
C ILE A 13 -8.62 -23.14 19.74
N TYR A 14 -8.64 -21.85 20.03
CA TYR A 14 -7.70 -20.87 19.48
C TYR A 14 -6.24 -21.25 19.73
N ARG A 15 -5.87 -21.61 20.98
CA ARG A 15 -4.51 -22.05 21.31
C ARG A 15 -4.11 -23.31 20.52
N PHE A 16 -5.03 -24.26 20.37
CA PHE A 16 -4.79 -25.46 19.57
C PHE A 16 -4.54 -25.12 18.09
N GLU A 17 -5.38 -24.27 17.50
CA GLU A 17 -5.25 -23.83 16.11
C GLU A 17 -3.95 -23.04 15.87
N LEU A 18 -3.54 -22.18 16.82
CA LEU A 18 -2.24 -21.51 16.74
C LEU A 18 -1.07 -22.49 16.74
N VAL A 19 -1.05 -23.43 17.68
CA VAL A 19 0.01 -24.45 17.76
C VAL A 19 0.05 -25.25 16.46
N LYS A 20 -1.11 -25.61 15.92
CA LYS A 20 -1.22 -26.30 14.63
C LYS A 20 -0.62 -25.49 13.48
N LEU A 21 -0.96 -24.21 13.37
CA LEU A 21 -0.41 -23.33 12.32
C LEU A 21 1.10 -23.17 12.47
N PHE A 22 1.61 -22.86 13.67
CA PHE A 22 3.05 -22.71 13.92
C PHE A 22 3.82 -24.04 13.87
N ALA A 23 3.15 -25.18 13.99
CA ALA A 23 3.77 -26.49 13.77
C ALA A 23 3.95 -26.81 12.28
N ALA A 24 3.17 -26.18 11.39
CA ALA A 24 3.30 -26.38 9.95
C ALA A 24 4.63 -25.78 9.45
N TRP A 25 5.44 -26.60 8.77
CA TRP A 25 6.74 -26.18 8.24
C TRP A 25 6.62 -24.95 7.32
N ARG A 26 5.54 -24.85 6.53
CA ARG A 26 5.26 -23.71 5.65
C ARG A 26 5.19 -22.41 6.42
N ILE A 27 4.43 -22.38 7.53
CA ILE A 27 4.29 -21.19 8.37
C ILE A 27 5.62 -20.85 9.06
N ARG A 28 6.38 -21.85 9.52
CA ARG A 28 7.71 -21.62 10.10
C ARG A 28 8.66 -20.97 9.11
N LEU A 29 8.69 -21.44 7.86
CA LEU A 29 9.48 -20.81 6.81
C LEU A 29 9.00 -19.39 6.49
N LEU A 30 7.67 -19.16 6.45
CA LEU A 30 7.15 -17.81 6.25
C LEU A 30 7.51 -16.86 7.39
N VAL A 31 7.47 -17.33 8.65
CA VAL A 31 7.92 -16.54 9.80
C VAL A 31 9.41 -16.22 9.65
N LEU A 32 10.25 -17.21 9.39
CA LEU A 32 11.69 -16.99 9.19
C LEU A 32 11.94 -15.98 8.05
N ALA A 33 11.26 -16.15 6.91
CA ALA A 33 11.39 -15.27 5.76
C ALA A 33 10.93 -13.85 6.08
N CYS A 34 9.77 -13.67 6.71
CA CYS A 34 9.24 -12.33 7.05
C CYS A 34 10.10 -11.60 8.08
N TRP A 35 10.79 -12.31 8.98
CA TRP A 35 11.61 -11.70 10.02
C TRP A 35 13.08 -11.48 9.60
N LEU A 36 13.58 -12.17 8.57
CA LEU A 36 14.97 -12.04 8.13
C LEU A 36 15.13 -11.43 6.74
N ALA A 37 14.31 -11.86 5.76
CA ALA A 37 14.51 -11.47 4.36
C ALA A 37 14.39 -9.95 4.13
N PRO A 38 13.46 -9.21 4.78
CA PRO A 38 13.39 -7.76 4.60
C PRO A 38 14.63 -7.02 5.06
N ALA A 39 15.19 -7.37 6.23
CA ALA A 39 16.44 -6.78 6.71
C ALA A 39 17.60 -7.03 5.73
N VAL A 40 17.73 -8.28 5.25
CA VAL A 40 18.77 -8.66 4.28
C VAL A 40 18.58 -7.93 2.96
N PHE A 41 17.35 -7.84 2.46
CA PHE A 41 17.04 -7.12 1.22
C PHE A 41 17.40 -5.64 1.31
N VAL A 42 16.97 -4.96 2.39
CA VAL A 42 17.26 -3.54 2.59
C VAL A 42 18.76 -3.29 2.71
N ALA A 43 19.49 -4.16 3.42
CA ALA A 43 20.94 -4.07 3.52
C ALA A 43 21.63 -4.26 2.16
N ALA A 44 21.24 -5.30 1.42
CA ALA A 44 21.86 -5.65 0.15
C ALA A 44 21.59 -4.62 -0.95
N VAL A 45 20.40 -4.00 -0.98
CA VAL A 45 20.09 -2.91 -1.92
C VAL A 45 20.75 -1.61 -1.48
N GLY A 46 20.85 -1.38 -0.17
CA GLY A 46 21.52 -0.21 0.41
C GLY A 46 23.03 -0.11 0.12
N GLU A 47 23.67 -1.23 -0.20
CA GLU A 47 25.09 -1.26 -0.57
C GLU A 47 25.34 -1.13 -2.08
N GLN A 48 24.29 -1.15 -2.90
CA GLN A 48 24.43 -1.08 -4.36
C GLN A 48 24.64 0.36 -4.83
N SER A 49 25.49 0.51 -5.85
CA SER A 49 25.73 1.78 -6.53
C SER A 49 24.59 2.18 -7.47
N SER A 50 23.82 1.21 -7.98
CA SER A 50 22.62 1.41 -8.78
C SER A 50 21.37 1.15 -7.94
N LEU A 51 20.75 2.22 -7.44
CA LEU A 51 19.52 2.12 -6.66
C LEU A 51 18.29 1.93 -7.57
N PRO A 52 17.23 1.26 -7.09
CA PRO A 52 15.98 1.12 -7.84
C PRO A 52 15.28 2.48 -7.95
N VAL A 53 15.48 3.18 -9.06
CA VAL A 53 14.88 4.52 -9.29
C VAL A 53 13.37 4.47 -9.53
N ASP A 54 12.85 3.33 -9.97
CA ASP A 54 11.41 3.13 -10.25
C ASP A 54 10.61 2.72 -9.00
N THR A 55 11.29 2.41 -7.90
CA THR A 55 10.66 2.00 -6.64
C THR A 55 10.48 3.19 -5.70
N LEU A 56 9.31 3.30 -5.09
CA LEU A 56 8.99 4.33 -4.09
C LEU A 56 10.07 4.38 -3.00
N PHE A 57 10.62 5.57 -2.76
CA PHE A 57 11.74 5.82 -1.82
C PHE A 57 13.06 5.07 -2.14
N GLY A 58 13.15 4.36 -3.27
CA GLY A 58 14.34 3.61 -3.68
C GLY A 58 15.57 4.49 -3.85
N ARG A 59 15.40 5.71 -4.39
CA ARG A 59 16.46 6.72 -4.50
C ARG A 59 17.04 7.16 -3.14
N TRP A 60 16.27 7.03 -2.07
CA TRP A 60 16.63 7.51 -0.73
C TRP A 60 17.17 6.39 0.19
N MET A 61 17.26 5.14 -0.29
CA MET A 61 17.67 4.00 0.54
C MET A 61 19.05 4.15 1.18
N ASN A 62 19.99 4.80 0.50
CA ASN A 62 21.35 5.03 1.02
C ASN A 62 21.46 6.32 1.84
N ALA A 63 20.48 7.21 1.68
CA ALA A 63 20.45 8.50 2.36
C ALA A 63 19.87 8.38 3.77
N THR A 64 18.86 7.53 3.97
CA THR A 64 18.17 7.36 5.26
C THR A 64 17.68 5.93 5.49
N GLY A 65 17.82 5.45 6.73
CA GLY A 65 17.33 4.13 7.13
C GLY A 65 15.81 3.99 7.13
N TRP A 66 15.07 5.10 7.12
CA TRP A 66 13.59 5.08 7.08
C TRP A 66 13.01 4.80 5.70
N ALA A 67 13.80 4.91 4.63
CA ALA A 67 13.37 4.56 3.28
C ALA A 67 13.21 3.04 3.10
N GLY A 68 14.07 2.24 3.75
CA GLY A 68 14.05 0.78 3.71
C GLY A 68 12.69 0.14 4.03
N PRO A 69 12.04 0.44 5.17
CA PRO A 69 10.72 -0.10 5.49
C PRO A 69 9.61 0.35 4.52
N LEU A 70 9.73 1.50 3.85
CA LEU A 70 8.73 1.99 2.89
C LEU A 70 8.87 1.30 1.52
N VAL A 71 10.11 1.12 1.06
CA VAL A 71 10.41 0.29 -0.12
C VAL A 71 9.87 -1.12 0.08
N MET A 72 10.13 -1.70 1.25
CA MET A 72 9.62 -3.02 1.61
C MET A 72 8.09 -3.04 1.68
N LEU A 73 7.47 -1.99 2.21
CA LEU A 73 6.01 -1.86 2.29
C LEU A 73 5.36 -1.87 0.90
N GLY A 74 5.91 -1.10 -0.06
CA GLY A 74 5.42 -1.09 -1.44
C GLY A 74 5.52 -2.45 -2.12
N PHE A 75 6.65 -3.14 -1.97
CA PHE A 75 6.82 -4.51 -2.46
C PHE A 75 5.87 -5.50 -1.76
N ALA A 76 5.74 -5.38 -0.44
CA ALA A 76 4.90 -6.27 0.35
C ALA A 76 3.42 -6.11 0.00
N GLY A 77 2.93 -4.88 -0.14
CA GLY A 77 1.56 -4.59 -0.56
C GLY A 77 1.21 -5.19 -1.90
N THR A 78 2.10 -5.04 -2.88
CA THR A 78 1.87 -5.48 -4.25
C THR A 78 1.99 -6.99 -4.42
N TYR A 79 2.96 -7.63 -3.77
CA TYR A 79 3.31 -9.03 -4.04
C TYR A 79 3.22 -9.94 -2.80
N ALA A 80 3.87 -9.57 -1.70
CA ALA A 80 4.02 -10.49 -0.57
C ALA A 80 2.72 -10.72 0.22
N LEU A 81 2.02 -9.66 0.63
CA LEU A 81 0.82 -9.72 1.46
C LEU A 81 -0.33 -10.52 0.81
N PRO A 82 -0.61 -10.37 -0.50
CA PRO A 82 -1.56 -11.26 -1.18
C PRO A 82 -1.17 -12.75 -1.13
N LEU A 83 0.11 -13.07 -1.24
CA LEU A 83 0.61 -14.45 -1.16
C LEU A 83 0.58 -15.00 0.28
N LEU A 84 0.93 -14.17 1.27
CA LEU A 84 0.85 -14.56 2.68
C LEU A 84 -0.60 -14.81 3.11
N THR A 85 -1.54 -13.94 2.73
CA THR A 85 -2.97 -14.13 3.00
C THR A 85 -3.52 -15.38 2.31
N SER A 86 -3.09 -15.63 1.07
CA SER A 86 -3.38 -16.87 0.33
C SER A 86 -2.97 -18.11 1.11
N VAL A 87 -1.70 -18.19 1.56
CA VAL A 87 -1.18 -19.36 2.28
C VAL A 87 -1.79 -19.52 3.67
N VAL A 88 -1.93 -18.43 4.42
CA VAL A 88 -2.40 -18.49 5.80
C VAL A 88 -3.91 -18.65 5.88
N ALA A 89 -4.70 -17.88 5.13
CA ALA A 89 -6.16 -17.89 5.25
C ALA A 89 -6.84 -18.84 4.25
N GLY A 90 -6.29 -18.98 3.04
CA GLY A 90 -6.88 -19.76 1.95
C GLY A 90 -6.93 -21.27 2.21
N ASP A 91 -6.08 -21.79 3.10
CA ASP A 91 -5.98 -23.23 3.36
C ASP A 91 -6.52 -23.69 4.72
N VAL A 92 -6.92 -22.78 5.61
CA VAL A 92 -7.27 -23.10 7.02
C VAL A 92 -8.48 -24.02 7.14
N PHE A 93 -9.45 -23.91 6.25
CA PHE A 93 -10.63 -24.79 6.21
C PHE A 93 -10.44 -25.90 5.17
N ALA A 94 -9.90 -25.56 4.00
CA ALA A 94 -9.69 -26.49 2.90
C ALA A 94 -8.73 -27.65 3.27
N ALA A 95 -7.72 -27.41 4.12
CA ALA A 95 -6.83 -28.48 4.58
C ALA A 95 -7.58 -29.53 5.41
N GLU A 96 -8.55 -29.13 6.24
CA GLU A 96 -9.36 -30.04 7.05
C GLU A 96 -10.30 -30.87 6.18
N ASP A 97 -10.81 -30.27 5.10
CA ASP A 97 -11.62 -30.96 4.10
C ASP A 97 -10.84 -32.04 3.35
N ARG A 98 -9.58 -31.76 3.00
CA ARG A 98 -8.68 -32.73 2.35
C ARG A 98 -8.26 -33.85 3.29
N LEU A 99 -7.97 -33.54 4.55
CA LEU A 99 -7.53 -34.51 5.56
C LEU A 99 -8.70 -35.26 6.22
N GLY A 100 -9.96 -34.83 6.00
CA GLY A 100 -11.14 -35.49 6.55
C GLY A 100 -11.30 -35.34 8.07
N THR A 101 -10.72 -34.31 8.68
CA THR A 101 -10.62 -34.13 10.13
C THR A 101 -11.88 -33.55 10.78
N TRP A 102 -12.82 -33.02 9.99
CA TRP A 102 -14.03 -32.34 10.49
C TRP A 102 -14.85 -33.16 11.48
N ARG A 103 -15.02 -34.47 11.24
CA ARG A 103 -15.81 -35.34 12.12
C ARG A 103 -15.26 -35.35 13.55
N HIS A 104 -13.94 -35.46 13.68
CA HIS A 104 -13.25 -35.45 14.97
C HIS A 104 -13.37 -34.08 15.66
N LEU A 105 -13.16 -32.99 14.91
CA LEU A 105 -13.23 -31.63 15.44
C LEU A 105 -14.65 -31.27 15.91
N LEU A 106 -15.68 -31.66 15.16
CA LEU A 106 -17.07 -31.36 15.53
C LEU A 106 -17.53 -32.15 16.76
N VAL A 107 -17.10 -33.42 16.91
CA VAL A 107 -17.39 -34.22 18.11
C VAL A 107 -16.70 -33.64 19.35
N ALA A 108 -15.46 -33.15 19.19
CA ALA A 108 -14.69 -32.56 20.28
C ALA A 108 -15.21 -31.18 20.70
N VAL A 109 -15.43 -30.27 19.74
CA VAL A 109 -15.76 -28.86 20.01
C VAL A 109 -17.27 -28.65 20.24
N ARG A 110 -18.12 -29.41 19.53
CA ARG A 110 -19.59 -29.35 19.60
C ARG A 110 -20.19 -27.98 19.25
N SER A 111 -19.46 -27.15 18.49
CA SER A 111 -19.93 -25.85 18.00
C SER A 111 -19.18 -25.44 16.73
N THR A 112 -19.89 -25.29 15.62
CA THR A 112 -19.34 -24.80 14.34
C THR A 112 -18.93 -23.33 14.44
N GLY A 113 -19.74 -22.50 15.10
CA GLY A 113 -19.44 -21.07 15.24
C GLY A 113 -18.16 -20.77 16.01
N ARG A 114 -17.91 -21.48 17.13
CA ARG A 114 -16.66 -21.31 17.89
C ARG A 114 -15.44 -21.84 17.14
N LEU A 115 -15.61 -22.91 16.38
CA LEU A 115 -14.55 -23.48 15.55
C LEU A 115 -14.14 -22.51 14.44
N PHE A 116 -15.11 -21.90 13.76
CA PHE A 116 -14.85 -20.86 12.77
C PHE A 116 -14.11 -19.68 13.38
N ALA A 117 -14.62 -19.13 14.49
CA ALA A 117 -14.02 -17.98 15.15
C ALA A 117 -12.58 -18.26 15.61
N ALA A 118 -12.32 -19.44 16.19
CA ALA A 118 -10.98 -19.82 16.62
C ALA A 118 -9.99 -19.90 15.44
N LYS A 119 -10.40 -20.53 14.34
CA LYS A 119 -9.60 -20.63 13.12
C LYS A 119 -9.33 -19.27 12.50
N ALA A 120 -10.36 -18.44 12.33
CA ALA A 120 -10.22 -17.09 11.79
C ALA A 120 -9.30 -16.21 12.66
N LEU A 121 -9.45 -16.25 13.99
CA LEU A 121 -8.57 -15.51 14.91
C LEU A 121 -7.14 -16.03 14.91
N ALA A 122 -6.93 -17.34 14.79
CA ALA A 122 -5.60 -17.93 14.68
C ALA A 122 -4.91 -17.49 13.37
N SER A 123 -5.62 -17.54 12.23
CA SER A 123 -5.12 -17.02 10.95
C SER A 123 -4.78 -15.53 11.03
N LEU A 124 -5.66 -14.73 11.64
CA LEU A 124 -5.43 -13.31 11.88
C LEU A 124 -4.14 -13.09 12.68
N THR A 125 -3.98 -13.81 13.78
CA THR A 125 -2.79 -13.69 14.65
C THR A 125 -1.51 -14.01 13.88
N VAL A 126 -1.50 -15.09 13.10
CA VAL A 126 -0.34 -15.46 12.27
C VAL A 126 -0.05 -14.36 11.25
N LEU A 127 -1.06 -13.85 10.54
CA LEU A 127 -0.86 -12.76 9.58
C LEU A 127 -0.29 -11.50 10.25
N LEU A 128 -0.80 -11.09 11.41
CA LEU A 128 -0.28 -9.95 12.16
C LEU A 128 1.19 -10.16 12.55
N VAL A 129 1.58 -11.36 12.98
CA VAL A 129 2.98 -11.70 13.29
C VAL A 129 3.87 -11.63 12.05
N LEU A 130 3.39 -12.04 10.88
CA LEU A 130 4.13 -11.97 9.63
C LEU A 130 4.32 -10.51 9.18
N VAL A 131 3.26 -9.70 9.21
CA VAL A 131 3.33 -8.26 8.87
C VAL A 131 4.23 -7.50 9.84
N ALA A 132 4.08 -7.72 11.14
CA ALA A 132 4.94 -7.12 12.16
C ALA A 132 6.41 -7.53 11.98
N GLY A 133 6.65 -8.81 11.67
CA GLY A 133 7.98 -9.30 11.34
C GLY A 133 8.62 -8.53 10.18
N MET A 134 7.88 -8.33 9.09
CA MET A 134 8.37 -7.58 7.94
C MET A 134 8.65 -6.12 8.27
N ALA A 135 7.74 -5.46 8.99
CA ALA A 135 7.89 -4.06 9.39
C ALA A 135 9.12 -3.87 10.28
N VAL A 136 9.26 -4.69 11.32
CA VAL A 136 10.40 -4.64 12.26
C VAL A 136 11.71 -4.99 11.56
N SER A 137 11.71 -6.05 10.74
CA SER A 137 12.89 -6.51 10.01
C SER A 137 13.39 -5.44 9.03
N ALA A 138 12.51 -4.87 8.21
CA ALA A 138 12.89 -3.84 7.25
C ALA A 138 13.35 -2.53 7.92
N THR A 139 12.69 -2.15 9.03
CA THR A 139 13.08 -0.96 9.81
C THR A 139 14.45 -1.16 10.46
N ALA A 140 14.67 -2.31 11.11
CA ALA A 140 15.95 -2.64 11.71
C ALA A 140 17.06 -2.71 10.66
N GLY A 141 16.80 -3.36 9.51
CA GLY A 141 17.75 -3.42 8.40
C GLY A 141 18.15 -2.04 7.89
N GLY A 142 17.17 -1.18 7.60
CA GLY A 142 17.45 0.18 7.11
C GLY A 142 18.18 1.06 8.12
N LEU A 143 17.78 1.02 9.40
CA LEU A 143 18.44 1.80 10.44
C LEU A 143 19.88 1.32 10.71
N LEU A 144 20.14 0.02 10.61
CA LEU A 144 21.48 -0.54 10.78
C LEU A 144 22.42 -0.22 9.61
N THR A 145 21.91 -0.10 8.39
CA THR A 145 22.74 0.15 7.20
C THR A 145 22.90 1.63 6.85
N ALA A 146 21.82 2.39 6.79
CA ALA A 146 21.82 3.79 6.36
C ALA A 146 21.71 4.80 7.53
N GLY A 147 21.45 4.31 8.75
CA GLY A 147 21.40 5.14 9.96
C GLY A 147 20.10 5.92 10.13
N ASN A 148 19.99 6.60 11.27
CA ASN A 148 18.80 7.37 11.65
C ASN A 148 18.90 8.82 11.17
N ARG A 149 18.46 9.10 9.94
CA ARG A 149 18.51 10.44 9.31
C ARG A 149 17.14 10.91 8.88
N ALA A 150 16.97 12.22 8.66
CA ALA A 150 15.72 12.79 8.17
C ALA A 150 15.28 12.12 6.86
N LEU A 151 13.97 11.91 6.72
CA LEU A 151 13.37 11.31 5.52
C LEU A 151 12.82 12.43 4.64
N VAL A 152 13.11 12.36 3.34
CA VAL A 152 12.51 13.27 2.36
C VAL A 152 11.11 12.74 2.03
N GLY A 153 10.09 13.57 2.26
CA GLY A 153 8.70 13.32 1.92
C GLY A 153 8.46 13.29 0.41
N PHE A 154 7.24 12.97 0.02
CA PHE A 154 6.85 12.81 -1.38
C PHE A 154 6.68 14.14 -2.11
N ASP A 155 6.41 15.21 -1.38
CA ASP A 155 6.49 16.61 -1.83
C ASP A 155 7.86 17.24 -1.54
N GLY A 156 8.87 16.45 -1.15
CA GLY A 156 10.21 16.94 -0.85
C GLY A 156 10.44 17.56 0.53
N HIS A 157 9.42 17.68 1.40
CA HIS A 157 9.64 18.22 2.75
C HIS A 157 10.49 17.26 3.59
N LEU A 158 11.14 17.77 4.63
CA LEU A 158 11.98 16.94 5.50
C LEU A 158 11.21 16.50 6.74
N LEU A 159 11.03 15.20 6.90
CA LEU A 159 10.53 14.60 8.13
C LEU A 159 11.70 14.36 9.10
N THR A 160 11.53 14.83 10.33
CA THR A 160 12.47 14.47 11.39
C THR A 160 12.43 12.96 11.64
N PRO A 161 13.50 12.34 12.19
CA PRO A 161 13.48 10.92 12.49
C PRO A 161 12.31 10.43 13.35
N GLY A 162 11.83 11.28 14.28
CA GLY A 162 10.68 10.95 15.14
C GLY A 162 9.38 10.93 14.35
N ASP A 163 9.17 11.95 13.52
CA ASP A 163 7.98 12.04 12.67
C ASP A 163 8.00 10.94 11.60
N ALA A 164 9.17 10.69 10.98
CA ALA A 164 9.36 9.59 10.05
C ALA A 164 9.01 8.24 10.68
N ALA A 165 9.44 7.97 11.92
CA ALA A 165 9.10 6.74 12.63
C ALA A 165 7.59 6.58 12.83
N ALA A 166 6.90 7.65 13.25
CA ALA A 166 5.45 7.65 13.45
C ALA A 166 4.70 7.45 12.13
N THR A 167 5.10 8.15 11.07
CA THR A 167 4.48 8.08 9.74
C THR A 167 4.72 6.73 9.08
N VAL A 168 5.92 6.15 9.21
CA VAL A 168 6.23 4.78 8.75
C VAL A 168 5.37 3.75 9.48
N LEU A 169 5.22 3.88 10.80
CA LEU A 169 4.34 2.99 11.57
C LEU A 169 2.88 3.11 11.10
N LEU A 170 2.38 4.34 10.89
CA LEU A 170 1.04 4.57 10.36
C LEU A 170 0.85 3.95 8.97
N ALA A 171 1.85 4.03 8.10
CA ALA A 171 1.83 3.38 6.79
C ALA A 171 1.75 1.85 6.90
N TRP A 172 2.52 1.22 7.79
CA TRP A 172 2.43 -0.22 8.04
C TRP A 172 1.12 -0.66 8.69
N VAL A 173 0.54 0.18 9.55
CA VAL A 173 -0.77 -0.10 10.17
C VAL A 173 -1.90 0.04 9.15
N SER A 174 -1.84 1.02 8.24
CA SER A 174 -2.90 1.25 7.27
C SER A 174 -3.07 0.09 6.28
N VAL A 175 -1.97 -0.57 5.89
CA VAL A 175 -2.00 -1.74 5.01
C VAL A 175 -2.56 -3.02 5.68
N LEU A 176 -2.78 -3.01 6.99
CA LEU A 176 -3.50 -4.11 7.65
C LEU A 176 -4.92 -4.23 7.12
N ALA A 177 -5.62 -3.11 6.88
CA ALA A 177 -6.99 -3.13 6.38
C ALA A 177 -7.15 -3.89 5.04
N PRO A 178 -6.41 -3.57 3.96
CA PRO A 178 -6.48 -4.33 2.72
C PRO A 178 -5.95 -5.76 2.86
N THR A 179 -4.97 -6.00 3.75
CA THR A 179 -4.51 -7.37 4.06
C THR A 179 -5.62 -8.21 4.68
N LEU A 180 -6.43 -7.62 5.58
CA LEU A 180 -7.60 -8.28 6.18
C LEU A 180 -8.69 -8.56 5.13
N ALA A 181 -8.90 -7.64 4.17
CA ALA A 181 -9.83 -7.87 3.07
C ALA A 181 -9.43 -9.11 2.25
N LEU A 182 -8.15 -9.19 1.85
CA LEU A 182 -7.61 -10.35 1.12
C LEU A 182 -7.66 -11.64 1.96
N ALA A 183 -7.33 -11.56 3.26
CA ALA A 183 -7.44 -12.70 4.16
C ALA A 183 -8.89 -13.20 4.28
N ALA A 184 -9.87 -12.29 4.40
CA ALA A 184 -11.28 -12.62 4.47
C ALA A 184 -11.79 -13.26 3.17
N ILE A 185 -11.33 -12.79 2.01
CA ILE A 185 -11.57 -13.44 0.71
C ILE A 185 -10.96 -14.84 0.71
N GLY A 186 -9.75 -15.03 1.25
CA GLY A 186 -9.11 -16.34 1.43
C GLY A 186 -9.93 -17.28 2.30
N LEU A 187 -10.44 -16.80 3.45
CA LEU A 187 -11.33 -17.57 4.33
C LEU A 187 -12.61 -17.99 3.59
N LEU A 188 -13.23 -17.05 2.87
CA LEU A 188 -14.41 -17.34 2.06
C LEU A 188 -14.10 -18.40 1.00
N GLY A 189 -12.99 -18.27 0.29
CA GLY A 189 -12.53 -19.25 -0.68
C GLY A 189 -12.28 -20.63 -0.07
N SER A 190 -11.62 -20.68 1.08
CA SER A 190 -11.33 -21.90 1.84
C SER A 190 -12.61 -22.65 2.23
N VAL A 191 -13.66 -21.93 2.62
CA VAL A 191 -14.96 -22.51 2.99
C VAL A 191 -15.75 -22.98 1.75
N LEU A 192 -15.72 -22.21 0.66
CA LEU A 192 -16.53 -22.48 -0.55
C LEU A 192 -15.98 -23.63 -1.41
N TRP A 193 -14.66 -23.72 -1.54
CA TRP A 193 -14.01 -24.69 -2.44
C TRP A 193 -13.58 -26.00 -1.75
N GLY A 194 -13.83 -26.14 -0.45
CA GLY A 194 -13.74 -27.40 0.28
C GLY A 194 -12.42 -28.15 0.05
N ARG A 195 -12.48 -29.32 -0.59
CA ARG A 195 -11.30 -30.17 -0.87
C ARG A 195 -10.35 -29.59 -1.93
N SER A 196 -10.80 -28.65 -2.73
CA SER A 196 -10.00 -28.09 -3.81
C SER A 196 -8.95 -27.11 -3.27
N PRO A 197 -7.69 -27.17 -3.73
CA PRO A 197 -6.68 -26.20 -3.37
C PRO A 197 -6.96 -24.80 -3.97
N MET A 198 -8.01 -24.62 -4.79
CA MET A 198 -8.34 -23.34 -5.41
C MET A 198 -8.58 -22.21 -4.40
N GLY A 199 -9.05 -22.52 -3.18
CA GLY A 199 -9.19 -21.52 -2.11
C GLY A 199 -7.86 -20.86 -1.71
N LEU A 200 -6.74 -21.56 -1.92
CA LEU A 200 -5.38 -21.04 -1.71
C LEU A 200 -5.04 -19.93 -2.71
N LEU A 201 -5.45 -20.05 -3.97
CA LEU A 201 -5.05 -19.12 -5.04
C LEU A 201 -5.88 -17.84 -5.07
N LEU A 202 -7.06 -17.87 -4.46
CA LEU A 202 -8.06 -16.81 -4.61
C LEU A 202 -7.55 -15.42 -4.17
N PRO A 203 -6.93 -15.21 -3.00
CA PRO A 203 -6.50 -13.87 -2.60
C PRO A 203 -5.42 -13.31 -3.54
N ALA A 204 -4.47 -14.13 -3.97
CA ALA A 204 -3.42 -13.73 -4.91
C ALA A 204 -3.99 -13.36 -6.29
N VAL A 205 -4.91 -14.16 -6.83
CA VAL A 205 -5.55 -13.88 -8.12
C VAL A 205 -6.42 -12.62 -8.05
N VAL A 206 -7.20 -12.45 -6.99
CA VAL A 206 -8.01 -11.26 -6.79
C VAL A 206 -7.15 -10.02 -6.62
N ALA A 207 -6.07 -10.10 -5.83
CA ALA A 207 -5.13 -9.00 -5.67
C ALA A 207 -4.47 -8.62 -7.00
N LEU A 208 -4.04 -9.60 -7.80
CA LEU A 208 -3.47 -9.36 -9.13
C LEU A 208 -4.49 -8.71 -10.07
N ALA A 209 -5.74 -9.19 -10.10
CA ALA A 209 -6.80 -8.58 -10.90
C ALA A 209 -7.07 -7.14 -10.49
N MET A 210 -7.12 -6.86 -9.18
CA MET A 210 -7.28 -5.51 -8.65
C MET A 210 -6.06 -4.63 -8.97
N ALA A 211 -4.84 -5.16 -8.92
CA ALA A 211 -3.63 -4.43 -9.28
C ALA A 211 -3.61 -4.06 -10.78
N LEU A 212 -3.98 -5.00 -11.65
CA LEU A 212 -4.14 -4.74 -13.09
C LEU A 212 -5.23 -3.69 -13.35
N ALA A 213 -6.33 -3.73 -12.60
CA ALA A 213 -7.36 -2.71 -12.68
C ALA A 213 -6.84 -1.31 -12.29
N GLN A 214 -5.96 -1.21 -11.30
CA GLN A 214 -5.33 0.07 -10.90
C GLN A 214 -4.39 0.64 -11.97
N LEU A 215 -3.90 -0.16 -12.93
CA LEU A 215 -3.10 0.34 -14.05
C LEU A 215 -3.94 1.00 -15.14
N LEU A 216 -5.23 0.67 -15.23
CA LEU A 216 -6.15 1.28 -16.20
C LEU A 216 -6.54 2.68 -15.74
N PRO A 217 -6.87 3.63 -16.65
CA PRO A 217 -7.34 4.98 -16.31
C PRO A 217 -8.79 4.97 -15.77
N LEU A 218 -9.01 4.33 -14.62
CA LEU A 218 -10.29 4.27 -13.94
C LEU A 218 -10.64 5.61 -13.27
N PRO A 219 -11.94 5.96 -13.16
CA PRO A 219 -12.40 7.08 -12.35
C PRO A 219 -11.95 6.94 -10.88
N VAL A 220 -11.66 8.05 -10.22
CA VAL A 220 -11.17 8.08 -8.83
C VAL A 220 -12.07 7.29 -7.89
N ALA A 221 -13.38 7.43 -8.03
CA ALA A 221 -14.35 6.71 -7.20
C ALA A 221 -14.26 5.18 -7.32
N VAL A 222 -14.00 4.67 -8.52
CA VAL A 222 -13.86 3.23 -8.77
C VAL A 222 -12.56 2.71 -8.17
N ARG A 223 -11.46 3.49 -8.26
CA ARG A 223 -10.18 3.14 -7.65
C ARG A 223 -10.27 3.05 -6.14
N LEU A 224 -10.84 4.07 -5.51
CA LEU A 224 -11.01 4.13 -4.05
C LEU A 224 -11.92 3.03 -3.51
N ALA A 225 -12.82 2.50 -4.34
CA ALA A 225 -13.68 1.37 -4.00
C ALA A 225 -12.96 0.00 -4.05
N LEU A 226 -11.75 -0.07 -4.61
CA LEU A 226 -10.93 -1.29 -4.61
C LEU A 226 -10.08 -1.35 -3.34
N PRO A 227 -10.13 -2.46 -2.56
CA PRO A 227 -9.28 -2.63 -1.38
C PRO A 227 -7.79 -2.46 -1.68
N SER A 228 -7.33 -2.84 -2.89
CA SER A 228 -5.93 -2.70 -3.29
C SER A 228 -5.41 -1.26 -3.26
N TYR A 229 -6.28 -0.25 -3.36
CA TYR A 229 -5.85 1.15 -3.35
C TYR A 229 -5.21 1.56 -2.02
N ALA A 230 -5.60 0.93 -0.89
CA ALA A 230 -4.97 1.18 0.40
C ALA A 230 -3.49 0.73 0.46
N PHE A 231 -3.03 -0.14 -0.46
CA PHE A 231 -1.60 -0.47 -0.59
C PHE A 231 -0.79 0.63 -1.30
N ILE A 232 -1.45 1.68 -1.80
CA ILE A 232 -0.84 2.81 -2.51
C ILE A 232 -1.08 4.11 -1.72
N ALA A 233 -2.30 4.32 -1.22
CA ALA A 233 -2.73 5.57 -0.59
C ALA A 233 -1.95 6.00 0.66
N TRP A 234 -1.11 5.12 1.24
CA TRP A 234 -0.26 5.49 2.37
C TRP A 234 0.84 6.50 1.98
N ASN A 235 1.14 6.64 0.69
CA ASN A 235 2.09 7.65 0.17
C ASN A 235 1.69 9.07 0.59
N GLY A 236 0.39 9.37 0.63
CA GLY A 236 -0.15 10.66 1.04
C GLY A 236 0.12 11.03 2.51
N LEU A 237 0.61 10.09 3.34
CA LEU A 237 1.08 10.40 4.70
C LEU A 237 2.41 11.16 4.69
N PHE A 238 3.14 11.16 3.57
CA PHE A 238 4.45 11.78 3.42
C PHE A 238 4.41 13.10 2.65
N THR A 239 3.26 13.78 2.60
CA THR A 239 3.09 15.12 2.02
C THR A 239 2.72 16.14 3.10
N ASP A 240 3.01 17.42 2.87
CA ASP A 240 2.56 18.54 3.70
C ASP A 240 1.66 19.50 2.88
N PRO A 241 0.35 19.58 3.19
CA PRO A 241 -0.38 18.82 4.22
C PRO A 241 -0.56 17.34 3.85
N ALA A 242 -0.75 16.51 4.86
CA ALA A 242 -0.96 15.07 4.66
C ALA A 242 -2.31 14.78 3.97
N GLN A 243 -2.27 14.00 2.89
CA GLN A 243 -3.44 13.60 2.11
C GLN A 243 -4.18 12.42 2.76
N LEU A 244 -4.85 12.68 3.90
CA LEU A 244 -5.54 11.63 4.67
C LEU A 244 -6.84 11.13 4.04
N GLY A 245 -7.49 11.94 3.22
CA GLY A 245 -8.80 11.64 2.62
C GLY A 245 -8.80 10.32 1.83
N PRO A 246 -7.95 10.17 0.79
CA PRO A 246 -7.86 8.95 0.00
C PRO A 246 -7.55 7.71 0.87
N LEU A 247 -6.63 7.86 1.84
CA LEU A 247 -6.22 6.78 2.73
C LEU A 247 -7.36 6.29 3.62
N LEU A 248 -8.08 7.21 4.28
CA LEU A 248 -9.17 6.86 5.18
C LEU A 248 -10.34 6.19 4.44
N VAL A 249 -10.67 6.66 3.23
CA VAL A 249 -11.67 6.03 2.37
C VAL A 249 -11.24 4.61 2.02
N ALA A 250 -10.00 4.43 1.56
CA ALA A 250 -9.49 3.12 1.15
C ALA A 250 -9.40 2.12 2.31
N VAL A 251 -9.02 2.57 3.50
CA VAL A 251 -9.05 1.78 4.75
C VAL A 251 -10.48 1.39 5.10
N GLY A 252 -11.43 2.34 5.08
CA GLY A 252 -12.84 2.07 5.36
C GLY A 252 -13.46 1.05 4.40
N VAL A 253 -13.21 1.21 3.10
CA VAL A 253 -13.63 0.26 2.06
C VAL A 253 -13.01 -1.12 2.32
N SER A 254 -11.71 -1.19 2.59
CA SER A 254 -11.02 -2.45 2.85
C SER A 254 -11.59 -3.18 4.08
N LEU A 255 -11.89 -2.46 5.16
CA LEU A 255 -12.53 -3.03 6.34
C LEU A 255 -13.96 -3.52 6.05
N ALA A 256 -14.74 -2.78 5.25
CA ALA A 256 -16.07 -3.21 4.82
C ALA A 256 -16.00 -4.53 4.03
N TRP A 257 -15.04 -4.66 3.11
CA TRP A 257 -14.76 -5.91 2.40
C TRP A 257 -14.36 -7.04 3.34
N ALA A 258 -13.47 -6.77 4.31
CA ALA A 258 -13.04 -7.77 5.29
C ALA A 258 -14.21 -8.30 6.13
N VAL A 259 -15.07 -7.41 6.62
CA VAL A 259 -16.26 -7.76 7.40
C VAL A 259 -17.26 -8.54 6.54
N ALA A 260 -17.57 -8.06 5.34
CA ALA A 260 -18.53 -8.70 4.44
C ALA A 260 -18.06 -10.12 4.04
N ALA A 261 -16.82 -10.27 3.58
CA ALA A 261 -16.28 -11.56 3.17
C ALA A 261 -16.19 -12.54 4.36
N THR A 262 -15.78 -12.09 5.54
CA THR A 262 -15.74 -12.93 6.76
C THR A 262 -17.14 -13.35 7.20
N ALA A 263 -18.13 -12.43 7.15
CA ALA A 263 -19.51 -12.74 7.49
C ALA A 263 -20.14 -13.75 6.51
N LEU A 264 -19.84 -13.62 5.22
CA LEU A 264 -20.25 -14.61 4.22
C LEU A 264 -19.61 -15.97 4.49
N ALA A 265 -18.30 -16.01 4.75
CA ALA A 265 -17.58 -17.24 5.08
C ALA A 265 -18.19 -17.92 6.32
N TYR A 266 -18.47 -17.15 7.37
CA TYR A 266 -19.13 -17.64 8.59
C TYR A 266 -20.51 -18.23 8.31
N ARG A 267 -21.37 -17.48 7.58
CA ARG A 267 -22.73 -17.92 7.26
C ARG A 267 -22.74 -19.20 6.43
N GLN A 268 -21.84 -19.33 5.46
CA GLN A 268 -21.72 -20.53 4.65
C GLN A 268 -21.20 -21.71 5.48
N PHE A 269 -20.20 -21.48 6.34
CA PHE A 269 -19.62 -22.52 7.19
C PHE A 269 -20.61 -23.07 8.22
N VAL A 270 -21.36 -22.21 8.91
CA VAL A 270 -22.34 -22.65 9.93
C VAL A 270 -23.53 -23.39 9.32
N ARG A 271 -23.89 -23.07 8.07
CA ARG A 271 -24.97 -23.74 7.33
C ARG A 271 -24.50 -24.98 6.55
N ARG A 272 -23.19 -25.28 6.56
CA ARG A 272 -22.61 -26.40 5.82
C ARG A 272 -23.02 -27.71 6.46
N ASP A 273 -23.53 -28.62 5.65
CA ASP A 273 -23.80 -30.00 6.07
C ASP A 273 -22.51 -30.82 6.01
N PHE A 274 -22.15 -31.46 7.12
CA PHE A 274 -20.96 -32.30 7.25
C PHE A 274 -21.28 -33.80 7.11
N THR A 275 -22.55 -34.16 6.92
CA THR A 275 -23.02 -35.55 6.85
C THR A 275 -22.95 -36.14 5.45
N ASN A 276 -23.28 -35.36 4.41
CA ASN A 276 -23.26 -35.80 3.00
C ASN A 276 -22.03 -35.31 2.24
N ALA A 277 -21.04 -36.18 2.04
CA ALA A 277 -19.81 -35.88 1.29
C ALA A 277 -20.01 -35.71 -0.23
N ALA A 278 -21.17 -36.08 -0.77
CA ALA A 278 -21.47 -36.09 -2.21
C ALA A 278 -22.21 -34.84 -2.71
N HIS A 279 -22.70 -33.97 -1.82
CA HIS A 279 -23.52 -32.81 -2.19
C HIS A 279 -22.70 -31.52 -2.22
N ASP A 280 -21.68 -31.50 -3.07
CA ASP A 280 -20.83 -30.32 -3.30
C ASP A 280 -21.55 -29.37 -4.29
N GLY A 281 -22.54 -28.62 -3.76
CA GLY A 281 -23.47 -27.75 -4.49
C GLY A 281 -22.82 -26.64 -5.32
N THR A 282 -22.36 -26.98 -6.51
CA THR A 282 -21.73 -26.09 -7.52
C THR A 282 -22.58 -24.85 -7.85
N GLY A 283 -23.91 -24.97 -7.91
CA GLY A 283 -24.82 -23.85 -8.24
C GLY A 283 -24.92 -22.74 -7.17
N ARG A 284 -24.71 -23.05 -5.88
CA ARG A 284 -24.74 -22.05 -4.79
C ARG A 284 -23.44 -21.23 -4.70
N ARG A 285 -22.37 -21.66 -5.39
CA ARG A 285 -21.03 -21.07 -5.30
C ARG A 285 -20.91 -19.75 -6.06
N ALA A 286 -21.51 -19.62 -7.24
CA ALA A 286 -21.47 -18.38 -8.04
C ALA A 286 -22.21 -17.22 -7.35
N LEU A 287 -23.33 -17.51 -6.69
CA LEU A 287 -24.10 -16.51 -5.92
C LEU A 287 -23.36 -16.01 -4.66
N ALA A 288 -22.31 -16.71 -4.21
CA ALA A 288 -21.56 -16.31 -3.02
C ALA A 288 -20.69 -15.06 -3.23
N ALA A 289 -20.33 -14.74 -4.48
CA ALA A 289 -19.57 -13.53 -4.83
C ALA A 289 -20.45 -12.28 -5.00
N LEU A 290 -21.76 -12.46 -5.25
CA LEU A 290 -22.70 -11.37 -5.53
C LEU A 290 -22.72 -10.27 -4.46
N PRO A 291 -22.71 -10.58 -3.14
CA PRO A 291 -22.71 -9.52 -2.13
C PRO A 291 -21.43 -8.68 -2.13
N LEU A 292 -20.28 -9.23 -2.53
CA LEU A 292 -19.03 -8.47 -2.67
C LEU A 292 -19.05 -7.57 -3.91
N VAL A 293 -19.66 -8.03 -5.01
CA VAL A 293 -19.89 -7.21 -6.20
C VAL A 293 -20.87 -6.06 -5.91
N VAL A 294 -21.95 -6.33 -5.18
CA VAL A 294 -22.89 -5.30 -4.73
C VAL A 294 -22.20 -4.31 -3.79
N LEU A 295 -21.38 -4.79 -2.85
CA LEU A 295 -20.59 -3.93 -1.98
C LEU A 295 -19.67 -3.01 -2.78
N PHE A 296 -18.94 -3.57 -3.76
CA PHE A 296 -18.09 -2.79 -4.65
C PHE A 296 -18.85 -1.67 -5.36
N GLY A 297 -19.96 -2.00 -6.02
CA GLY A 297 -20.80 -1.02 -6.71
C GLY A 297 -21.37 0.04 -5.76
N ALA A 298 -21.80 -0.36 -4.56
CA ALA A 298 -22.29 0.57 -3.55
C ALA A 298 -21.18 1.51 -3.05
N THR A 299 -19.99 0.99 -2.74
CA THR A 299 -18.85 1.83 -2.32
C THR A 299 -18.41 2.77 -3.41
N ALA A 300 -18.35 2.32 -4.67
CA ALA A 300 -18.02 3.18 -5.80
C ALA A 300 -19.05 4.29 -5.99
N GLY A 301 -20.35 3.96 -5.88
CA GLY A 301 -21.43 4.95 -5.95
C GLY A 301 -21.39 5.97 -4.81
N ILE A 302 -21.16 5.52 -3.57
CA ILE A 302 -21.03 6.42 -2.40
C ILE A 302 -19.84 7.36 -2.58
N VAL A 303 -18.67 6.85 -2.97
CA VAL A 303 -17.49 7.69 -3.20
C VAL A 303 -17.75 8.67 -4.35
N ALA A 304 -18.36 8.23 -5.45
CA ALA A 304 -18.69 9.10 -6.58
C ALA A 304 -19.62 10.26 -6.21
N VAL A 305 -20.56 10.04 -5.28
CA VAL A 305 -21.43 11.11 -4.76
C VAL A 305 -20.69 12.02 -3.77
N ALA A 306 -19.81 11.45 -2.96
CA ALA A 306 -19.08 12.19 -1.93
C ALA A 306 -17.87 12.99 -2.48
N THR A 307 -17.39 12.68 -3.68
CA THR A 307 -16.20 13.31 -4.26
C THR A 307 -16.54 14.08 -5.53
N PRO A 308 -16.04 15.32 -5.72
CA PRO A 308 -16.29 16.12 -6.92
C PRO A 308 -15.59 15.58 -8.18
N ALA A 309 -14.73 14.56 -8.05
CA ALA A 309 -13.93 14.00 -9.14
C ALA A 309 -14.59 12.76 -9.77
N LEU A 310 -15.50 12.99 -10.74
CA LEU A 310 -16.03 11.92 -11.61
C LEU A 310 -15.00 11.45 -12.67
N GLY A 311 -13.91 12.21 -12.86
CA GLY A 311 -12.83 11.92 -13.80
C GLY A 311 -11.61 11.23 -13.16
N SER A 312 -10.43 11.47 -13.74
CA SER A 312 -9.14 10.94 -13.25
C SER A 312 -8.66 11.59 -11.94
N GLY A 313 -9.19 12.76 -11.58
CA GLY A 313 -8.72 13.55 -10.44
C GLY A 313 -7.42 14.32 -10.70
N ILE A 314 -6.76 14.06 -11.83
CA ILE A 314 -5.51 14.69 -12.28
C ILE A 314 -5.88 15.82 -13.24
N THR A 315 -5.76 17.06 -12.76
CA THR A 315 -6.01 18.28 -13.54
C THR A 315 -4.75 19.13 -13.61
N GLN A 316 -4.66 19.98 -14.64
CA GLN A 316 -3.53 20.88 -14.86
C GLN A 316 -3.16 21.69 -13.61
N ASP A 317 -4.14 22.30 -12.95
CA ASP A 317 -3.90 23.14 -11.77
C ASP A 317 -3.25 22.36 -10.63
N LYS A 318 -3.70 21.12 -10.40
CA LYS A 318 -3.15 20.26 -9.34
C LYS A 318 -1.74 19.80 -9.66
N VAL A 319 -1.47 19.44 -10.92
CA VAL A 319 -0.11 19.07 -11.36
C VAL A 319 0.83 20.26 -11.18
N GLN A 320 0.42 21.46 -11.61
CA GLN A 320 1.21 22.68 -11.42
C GLN A 320 1.50 22.98 -9.96
N GLN A 321 0.48 22.90 -9.09
CA GLN A 321 0.64 23.14 -7.67
C GLN A 321 1.57 22.11 -7.02
N SER A 322 1.41 20.83 -7.35
CA SER A 322 2.24 19.74 -6.84
C SER A 322 3.71 19.91 -7.25
N VAL A 323 3.96 20.20 -8.54
CA VAL A 323 5.33 20.39 -9.06
C VAL A 323 6.00 21.61 -8.43
N ALA A 324 5.29 22.73 -8.31
CA ALA A 324 5.82 23.94 -7.68
C ALA A 324 6.19 23.72 -6.21
N THR A 325 5.33 23.01 -5.46
CA THR A 325 5.55 22.68 -4.05
C THR A 325 6.75 21.75 -3.89
N ALA A 326 6.77 20.66 -4.66
CA ALA A 326 7.88 19.69 -4.65
C ALA A 326 9.22 20.34 -4.97
N PHE A 327 9.25 21.17 -6.02
CA PHE A 327 10.46 21.89 -6.40
C PHE A 327 10.94 22.83 -5.30
N ALA A 328 10.04 23.60 -4.66
CA ALA A 328 10.42 24.54 -3.61
C ALA A 328 11.07 23.83 -2.40
N HIS A 329 10.50 22.70 -1.95
CA HIS A 329 11.08 21.93 -0.85
C HIS A 329 12.44 21.32 -1.23
N LEU A 330 12.53 20.68 -2.40
CA LEU A 330 13.76 20.02 -2.87
C LEU A 330 14.88 21.02 -3.17
N TYR A 331 14.53 22.25 -3.59
CA TYR A 331 15.51 23.32 -3.79
C TYR A 331 16.21 23.68 -2.49
N ARG A 332 15.46 23.81 -1.39
CA ARG A 332 16.02 24.10 -0.07
C ARG A 332 16.95 22.99 0.41
N LEU A 333 16.56 21.73 0.20
CA LEU A 333 17.39 20.57 0.48
C LEU A 333 18.72 20.63 -0.30
N GLN A 334 18.66 20.87 -1.62
CA GLN A 334 19.86 20.99 -2.45
C GLN A 334 20.74 22.17 -2.02
N ALA A 335 20.14 23.33 -1.74
CA ALA A 335 20.85 24.52 -1.30
C ALA A 335 21.63 24.26 -0.01
N ALA A 336 21.00 23.58 0.97
CA ALA A 336 21.68 23.16 2.20
C ALA A 336 22.83 22.18 1.93
N GLN A 337 22.62 21.17 1.08
CA GLN A 337 23.66 20.19 0.70
C GLN A 337 24.88 20.84 0.04
N LEU A 338 24.63 21.87 -0.78
CA LEU A 338 25.66 22.64 -1.48
C LEU A 338 26.20 23.83 -0.68
N HIS A 339 25.81 23.98 0.59
CA HIS A 339 26.23 25.10 1.47
C HIS A 339 25.94 26.48 0.88
N ARG A 340 24.82 26.60 0.15
CA ARG A 340 24.30 27.88 -0.36
C ARG A 340 23.53 28.61 0.74
N PRO A 341 23.33 29.93 0.61
CA PRO A 341 22.48 30.68 1.53
C PRO A 341 21.09 30.06 1.65
N ASP A 342 20.52 30.04 2.85
CA ASP A 342 19.17 29.54 3.09
C ASP A 342 18.14 30.48 2.45
N VAL A 343 17.16 29.91 1.77
CA VAL A 343 16.07 30.61 1.11
C VAL A 343 14.77 29.92 1.51
N THR A 344 13.79 30.69 1.95
CA THR A 344 12.47 30.15 2.31
C THR A 344 11.62 29.88 1.06
N GLU A 345 10.65 28.96 1.12
CA GLU A 345 9.72 28.69 0.01
C GLU A 345 8.97 29.95 -0.43
N ALA A 346 8.57 30.80 0.52
CA ALA A 346 7.89 32.07 0.24
C ALA A 346 8.79 33.05 -0.54
N GLN A 347 10.11 33.03 -0.30
CA GLN A 347 11.06 33.83 -1.06
C GLN A 347 11.35 33.24 -2.44
N LEU A 348 11.39 31.91 -2.55
CA LEU A 348 11.52 31.23 -3.84
C LEU A 348 10.33 31.56 -4.76
N ALA A 349 9.12 31.68 -4.17
CA ALA A 349 7.88 31.94 -4.88
C ALA A 349 7.78 31.06 -6.14
N ALA A 350 8.08 29.76 -5.98
CA ALA A 350 8.17 28.82 -7.08
C ALA A 350 6.79 28.63 -7.71
N THR A 351 6.71 28.69 -9.03
CA THR A 351 5.50 28.45 -9.80
C THR A 351 5.81 27.46 -10.93
N ALA A 352 4.80 26.70 -11.37
CA ALA A 352 4.94 25.79 -12.47
C ALA A 352 3.84 26.05 -13.51
N ALA A 353 4.22 26.09 -14.78
CA ALA A 353 3.31 26.10 -15.91
C ALA A 353 3.43 24.75 -16.63
N CYS A 354 2.36 23.94 -16.59
CA CYS A 354 2.37 22.59 -17.10
C CYS A 354 1.43 22.47 -18.30
N THR A 355 1.86 21.77 -19.35
CA THR A 355 1.05 21.44 -20.52
C THR A 355 1.12 19.94 -20.77
N LYS A 356 0.05 19.38 -21.32
CA LYS A 356 -0.01 17.97 -21.72
C LYS A 356 -0.07 17.85 -23.24
N GLY A 357 0.63 16.88 -23.83
CA GLY A 357 0.64 16.62 -25.27
C GLY A 357 0.95 17.87 -26.10
N ASP A 358 1.94 18.66 -25.67
CA ASP A 358 2.33 19.94 -26.26
C ASP A 358 1.19 20.97 -26.39
N GLY A 359 0.18 20.89 -25.51
CA GLY A 359 -1.00 21.76 -25.53
C GLY A 359 -2.02 21.41 -26.61
N LEU A 360 -1.84 20.29 -27.32
CA LEU A 360 -2.76 19.79 -28.35
C LEU A 360 -3.88 18.93 -27.76
N VAL A 361 -3.76 18.51 -26.50
CA VAL A 361 -4.75 17.70 -25.78
C VAL A 361 -5.22 18.42 -24.52
N ALA A 362 -6.41 18.06 -24.03
CA ALA A 362 -6.88 18.54 -22.74
C ALA A 362 -5.87 18.15 -21.65
N PRO A 363 -5.41 19.10 -20.80
CA PRO A 363 -4.41 18.84 -19.77
C PRO A 363 -5.02 18.15 -18.55
N GLU A 364 -5.49 16.92 -18.76
CA GLU A 364 -6.15 16.09 -17.77
C GLU A 364 -5.73 14.62 -17.88
N GLY A 365 -5.67 13.94 -16.74
CA GLY A 365 -5.42 12.50 -16.66
C GLY A 365 -3.95 12.08 -16.78
N PRO A 366 -3.68 10.77 -16.60
CA PRO A 366 -2.34 10.20 -16.61
C PRO A 366 -1.69 10.24 -18.00
N GLY A 367 -0.37 10.08 -18.04
CA GLY A 367 0.44 10.04 -19.26
C GLY A 367 1.88 10.48 -19.03
N ASN A 368 2.75 10.15 -19.98
CA ASN A 368 4.16 10.55 -20.04
C ASN A 368 4.41 11.77 -20.93
N ASP A 369 3.34 12.48 -21.28
CA ASP A 369 3.29 13.61 -22.20
C ASP A 369 3.09 14.95 -21.47
N TRP A 370 3.34 14.98 -20.16
CA TRP A 370 3.31 16.18 -19.35
C TRP A 370 4.66 16.89 -19.40
N ARG A 371 4.64 18.21 -19.65
CA ARG A 371 5.83 19.06 -19.64
C ARG A 371 5.54 20.27 -18.77
N CYS A 372 6.39 20.48 -17.76
CA CYS A 372 6.26 21.58 -16.81
C CYS A 372 7.48 22.50 -16.89
N VAL A 373 7.24 23.81 -16.95
CA VAL A 373 8.27 24.83 -16.79
C VAL A 373 8.12 25.40 -15.38
N VAL A 374 9.13 25.18 -14.55
CA VAL A 374 9.18 25.69 -13.18
C VAL A 374 9.98 26.98 -13.17
N THR A 375 9.44 28.02 -12.55
CA THR A 375 10.09 29.32 -12.38
C THR A 375 10.20 29.68 -10.92
N TRP A 376 11.33 30.24 -10.50
CA TRP A 376 11.57 30.66 -9.11
C TRP A 376 12.40 31.94 -9.05
N HIS A 377 12.36 32.58 -7.88
CA HIS A 377 13.03 33.83 -7.59
C HIS A 377 14.10 33.61 -6.52
N LEU A 378 15.20 34.35 -6.58
CA LEU A 378 16.24 34.32 -5.56
C LEU A 378 16.44 35.72 -4.97
N PRO A 379 16.57 35.83 -3.64
CA PRO A 379 16.77 37.13 -3.01
C PRO A 379 18.07 37.77 -3.51
N GLY A 380 18.00 39.04 -3.93
CA GLY A 380 19.15 39.80 -4.43
C GLY A 380 19.46 39.62 -5.92
N LEU A 381 18.67 38.82 -6.65
CA LEU A 381 18.80 38.66 -8.11
C LEU A 381 17.52 39.13 -8.80
N THR A 382 17.67 39.87 -9.91
CA THR A 382 16.53 40.31 -10.74
C THR A 382 16.14 39.29 -11.79
N ALA A 383 17.04 38.36 -12.14
CA ALA A 383 16.77 37.29 -13.08
C ALA A 383 15.99 36.15 -12.40
N THR A 384 14.92 35.70 -13.05
CA THR A 384 14.17 34.51 -12.64
C THR A 384 14.91 33.25 -13.06
N GLY A 385 15.05 32.30 -12.15
CA GLY A 385 15.47 30.94 -12.50
C GLY A 385 14.34 30.20 -13.20
N SER A 386 14.66 29.37 -14.19
CA SER A 386 13.69 28.55 -14.88
C SER A 386 14.27 27.18 -15.23
N ALA A 387 13.51 26.12 -14.99
CA ALA A 387 13.87 24.74 -15.30
C ALA A 387 12.70 24.04 -15.99
N ILE A 388 13.01 23.07 -16.85
CA ILE A 388 12.00 22.27 -17.56
C ILE A 388 12.03 20.85 -17.01
N TYR A 389 10.85 20.30 -16.77
CA TYR A 389 10.64 18.92 -16.35
C TYR A 389 9.68 18.20 -17.29
N GLN A 390 10.04 16.99 -17.69
CA GLN A 390 9.13 16.03 -18.31
C GLN A 390 8.55 15.14 -17.22
N LEU A 391 7.24 14.95 -17.21
CA LEU A 391 6.54 14.20 -16.19
C LEU A 391 5.93 12.93 -16.77
N ASP A 392 6.15 11.82 -16.08
CA ASP A 392 5.39 10.59 -16.24
C ASP A 392 4.40 10.44 -15.09
N VAL A 393 3.13 10.75 -15.37
CA VAL A 393 2.04 10.75 -14.39
C VAL A 393 1.26 9.45 -14.50
N THR A 394 1.31 8.64 -13.44
CA THR A 394 0.57 7.40 -13.33
C THR A 394 -0.88 7.64 -12.90
N ALA A 395 -1.73 6.65 -13.15
CA ALA A 395 -3.17 6.80 -13.04
C ALA A 395 -3.69 6.88 -11.58
N ASP A 396 -2.83 6.56 -10.62
CA ASP A 396 -3.00 6.71 -9.17
C ASP A 396 -2.58 8.08 -8.63
N GLY A 397 -2.09 9.00 -9.46
CA GLY A 397 -1.73 10.38 -9.09
C GLY A 397 -0.24 10.63 -8.96
N ARG A 398 0.56 9.57 -8.81
CA ARG A 398 2.02 9.66 -8.69
C ARG A 398 2.62 10.15 -10.00
N TYR A 399 3.71 10.90 -9.92
CA TYR A 399 4.53 11.20 -11.08
C TYR A 399 6.02 11.20 -10.79
N VAL A 400 6.79 10.89 -11.83
CA VAL A 400 8.24 11.12 -11.86
C VAL A 400 8.48 12.36 -12.71
N ALA A 401 9.15 13.36 -12.15
CA ALA A 401 9.60 14.54 -12.88
C ALA A 401 11.08 14.40 -13.23
N ASP A 402 11.40 14.35 -14.52
CA ASP A 402 12.77 14.27 -15.04
C ASP A 402 13.18 15.62 -15.63
N GLY A 403 14.31 16.15 -15.17
CA GLY A 403 14.79 17.47 -15.53
C GLY A 403 15.35 17.54 -16.95
N ASP A 404 14.52 17.95 -17.91
CA ASP A 404 14.85 18.18 -19.32
C ASP A 404 15.51 19.55 -19.57
N GLY A 405 16.53 19.87 -18.76
CA GLY A 405 17.23 21.15 -18.77
C GLY A 405 18.76 21.00 -18.89
N PRO A 406 19.48 22.04 -19.36
CA PRO A 406 20.94 22.04 -19.35
C PRO A 406 21.49 21.76 -17.94
N LYS A 407 22.64 21.11 -17.83
CA LYS A 407 23.27 20.77 -16.53
C LYS A 407 23.55 22.02 -15.69
N GLU A 408 23.67 23.17 -16.34
CA GLU A 408 23.85 24.48 -15.73
C GLU A 408 22.62 24.92 -14.92
N VAL A 409 21.44 24.38 -15.21
CA VAL A 409 20.17 24.72 -14.58
C VAL A 409 19.76 23.67 -13.54
N ASN A 410 19.73 22.39 -13.93
CA ASN A 410 19.25 21.30 -13.07
C ASN A 410 20.38 20.68 -12.20
N GLY A 411 21.64 20.99 -12.51
CA GLY A 411 22.82 20.42 -11.87
C GLY A 411 23.24 19.08 -12.48
N TYR A 412 24.24 18.44 -11.87
CA TYR A 412 24.66 17.08 -12.22
C TYR A 412 23.76 16.04 -11.55
N PHE A 413 23.75 14.80 -12.05
CA PHE A 413 23.00 13.68 -11.45
C PHE A 413 23.33 13.45 -9.96
N GLN A 414 24.58 13.72 -9.57
CA GLN A 414 25.04 13.67 -8.18
C GLN A 414 25.54 15.04 -7.72
N VAL A 415 25.29 15.34 -6.45
CA VAL A 415 25.85 16.49 -5.73
C VAL A 415 26.87 15.99 -4.72
N ARG A 416 28.02 16.67 -4.67
CA ARG A 416 29.06 16.35 -3.68
C ARG A 416 28.66 16.95 -2.34
N THR A 417 28.43 16.11 -1.34
CA THR A 417 28.13 16.54 0.03
C THR A 417 29.27 16.13 0.97
N PRO A 418 29.35 16.71 2.19
CA PRO A 418 30.31 16.26 3.21
C PRO A 418 30.14 14.78 3.60
N ALA A 419 28.95 14.21 3.38
CA ALA A 419 28.64 12.81 3.65
C ALA A 419 28.92 11.87 2.46
N GLY A 420 29.48 12.38 1.35
CA GLY A 420 29.72 11.64 0.11
C GLY A 420 28.92 12.18 -1.08
N ASP A 421 29.05 11.53 -2.23
CA ASP A 421 28.21 11.81 -3.39
C ASP A 421 26.77 11.37 -3.09
N GLN A 422 25.84 12.31 -3.22
CA GLN A 422 24.41 12.07 -3.03
C GLN A 422 23.65 12.31 -4.34
N PRO A 423 22.53 11.62 -4.58
CA PRO A 423 21.66 11.94 -5.72
C PRO A 423 21.22 13.40 -5.65
N ASN A 424 21.24 14.09 -6.78
CA ASN A 424 20.75 15.45 -6.87
C ASN A 424 19.20 15.46 -6.79
N PRO A 425 18.60 16.05 -5.75
CA PRO A 425 17.15 16.04 -5.57
C PRO A 425 16.38 16.78 -6.67
N LEU A 426 17.01 17.72 -7.39
CA LEU A 426 16.36 18.48 -8.46
C LEU A 426 16.61 17.90 -9.86
N TRP A 427 17.48 16.90 -9.99
CA TRP A 427 17.71 16.24 -11.27
C TRP A 427 16.49 15.40 -11.68
N GLN A 428 16.00 14.59 -10.75
CA GLN A 428 14.81 13.78 -10.93
C GLN A 428 14.16 13.56 -9.56
N PHE A 429 12.85 13.72 -9.47
CA PHE A 429 12.11 13.53 -8.22
C PHE A 429 10.75 12.87 -8.45
N ASP A 430 10.26 12.19 -7.41
CA ASP A 430 8.89 11.69 -7.34
C ASP A 430 8.03 12.69 -6.57
N ALA A 431 6.78 12.85 -6.98
CA ALA A 431 5.75 13.52 -6.20
C ALA A 431 4.34 12.99 -6.56
N ASP A 432 3.31 13.45 -5.85
CA ASP A 432 1.96 12.90 -5.94
C ASP A 432 0.91 14.00 -6.07
N VAL A 433 -0.07 13.78 -6.94
CA VAL A 433 -1.18 14.70 -7.16
C VAL A 433 -2.35 14.28 -6.28
N ASP A 434 -2.82 15.17 -5.41
CA ASP A 434 -4.02 14.89 -4.60
C ASP A 434 -5.26 14.75 -5.50
N LEU A 435 -5.74 13.51 -5.64
CA LEU A 435 -6.88 13.18 -6.48
C LEU A 435 -8.21 13.73 -5.94
N LEU A 436 -8.32 13.94 -4.62
CA LEU A 436 -9.55 14.34 -3.94
C LEU A 436 -9.59 15.82 -3.55
N ALA A 437 -8.44 16.49 -3.43
CA ALA A 437 -8.40 17.93 -3.19
C ALA A 437 -9.21 18.68 -4.26
N SER A 438 -9.89 19.73 -3.85
CA SER A 438 -10.38 20.73 -4.80
C SER A 438 -9.19 21.59 -5.23
N ALA A 439 -9.10 21.90 -6.53
CA ALA A 439 -8.19 22.96 -6.98
C ALA A 439 -8.63 24.23 -6.22
N ASN A 440 -7.77 24.71 -5.33
CA ASN A 440 -8.12 25.57 -4.20
C ASN A 440 -9.03 26.77 -4.61
N PRO A 441 -10.13 27.08 -3.90
CA PRO A 441 -10.65 28.44 -3.91
C PRO A 441 -9.70 29.26 -3.02
N LYS A 442 -8.68 29.85 -3.64
CA LYS A 442 -7.78 30.90 -3.13
C LYS A 442 -8.01 31.34 -1.67
N GLY A 443 -6.99 31.13 -0.84
CA GLY A 443 -6.65 32.01 0.27
C GLY A 443 -5.25 32.54 0.04
#